data_AF-A0A1G5VPZ4-F1
#
_entry.id   AF-A0A1G5VPZ4-F1
#
_cell.length_a   1.000
_cell.length_b   1.000
_cell.length_c   1.000
_cell.angle_alpha   90.00
_cell.angle_beta   90.00
_cell.angle_gamma   90.00
#
_symmetry.space_group_name_H-M   'P 1'
#
loop_
_entity.id
_entity.type
_entity.pdbx_description
1 polymer ?
#
loop_
_entity_poly.entity_id
_entity_poly.type
_entity_poly.pdbx_seq_one_letter_code
_entity_poly.pdbx_strand_id
1 'polypeptide(L)'
;MSESEIKELKEQLMHLIFEYDDLVSHVCPDIEVRYVLEFGMDEYELYEIELEIEKLERKLELIEAESNVDLNKIDKKLDKEFEESERQLKAQINEINYLKGNELKRLSPEDLQKLRQTYLMLIEKLHPDLNPNQNFLDLSLFIKAENSFKTDDLEALESVTRILPEEDNQEMPEIEDLKGSILEFEGKIYLVENEYPYNKKELLDDEDCGNEYREMLSELVDDRKEELKRLENKIDERLKNQKKSL
;
A
#
# COMPACT_ATOMS: atom_id res chain seq x y z
N MET A 1 -4.07 -8.17 -43.38
CA MET A 1 -3.03 -7.68 -42.45
C MET A 1 -3.64 -7.05 -41.20
N SER A 2 -4.86 -6.49 -41.25
CA SER A 2 -5.52 -5.87 -40.07
C SER A 2 -6.06 -6.85 -39.02
N GLU A 3 -6.71 -7.96 -39.41
CA GLU A 3 -7.36 -8.86 -38.42
C GLU A 3 -6.38 -9.62 -37.51
N SER A 4 -5.21 -10.03 -38.03
CA SER A 4 -4.17 -10.68 -37.22
C SER A 4 -3.57 -9.70 -36.21
N GLU A 5 -3.28 -8.46 -36.65
CA GLU A 5 -2.74 -7.41 -35.78
C GLU A 5 -3.73 -7.04 -34.68
N ILE A 6 -5.02 -6.88 -35.01
CA ILE A 6 -6.06 -6.63 -34.00
C ILE A 6 -6.12 -7.75 -32.97
N LYS A 7 -6.06 -9.01 -33.41
CA LYS A 7 -6.09 -10.16 -32.50
C LYS A 7 -4.89 -10.15 -31.54
N GLU A 8 -3.69 -9.94 -32.08
CA GLU A 8 -2.45 -9.87 -31.28
C GLU A 8 -2.51 -8.72 -30.26
N LEU A 9 -2.98 -7.54 -30.67
CA LEU A 9 -3.14 -6.39 -29.78
C LEU A 9 -4.22 -6.61 -28.71
N LYS A 10 -5.35 -7.26 -29.05
CA LYS A 10 -6.39 -7.63 -28.06
C LYS A 10 -5.84 -8.60 -27.01
N GLU A 11 -5.09 -9.61 -27.44
CA GLU A 11 -4.47 -10.58 -26.53
C GLU A 11 -3.45 -9.90 -25.61
N GLN A 12 -2.59 -9.03 -26.16
CA GLN A 12 -1.64 -8.24 -25.35
C GLN A 12 -2.37 -7.35 -24.34
N LEU A 13 -3.37 -6.58 -24.77
CA LEU A 13 -4.12 -5.68 -23.90
C LEU A 13 -4.87 -6.44 -22.80
N MET A 14 -5.49 -7.57 -23.13
CA MET A 14 -6.14 -8.46 -22.16
C MET A 14 -5.18 -8.88 -21.04
N HIS A 15 -3.95 -9.27 -21.38
CA HIS A 15 -2.95 -9.65 -20.40
C HIS A 15 -2.48 -8.47 -19.53
N LEU A 16 -2.29 -7.29 -20.12
CA LEU A 16 -1.91 -6.09 -19.38
C LEU A 16 -3.00 -5.62 -18.40
N ILE A 17 -4.27 -5.66 -18.83
CA ILE A 17 -5.41 -5.36 -17.94
C ILE A 17 -5.41 -6.33 -16.75
N PHE A 18 -5.31 -7.62 -17.04
CA PHE A 18 -5.28 -8.65 -16.00
C PHE A 18 -4.11 -8.47 -15.03
N GLU A 19 -2.92 -8.22 -15.56
CA GLU A 19 -1.71 -8.00 -14.76
C GLU A 19 -1.88 -6.79 -13.84
N TYR A 20 -2.34 -5.66 -14.37
CA TYR A 20 -2.60 -4.47 -13.58
C TYR A 20 -3.62 -4.72 -12.46
N ASP A 21 -4.75 -5.36 -12.79
CA ASP A 21 -5.80 -5.63 -11.81
C ASP A 21 -5.32 -6.61 -10.73
N ASP A 22 -4.55 -7.64 -11.10
CA ASP A 22 -3.98 -8.59 -10.15
C ASP A 22 -2.92 -7.95 -9.26
N LEU A 23 -2.08 -7.08 -9.83
CA LEU A 23 -1.10 -6.29 -9.09
C LEU A 23 -1.77 -5.48 -8.00
N VAL A 24 -2.77 -4.66 -8.36
CA VAL A 24 -3.44 -3.76 -7.42
C VAL A 24 -4.29 -4.51 -6.40
N SER A 25 -4.94 -5.60 -6.81
CA SER A 25 -5.97 -6.25 -5.97
C SER A 25 -5.45 -7.37 -5.09
N HIS A 26 -4.36 -8.04 -5.49
CA HIS A 26 -3.87 -9.22 -4.78
C HIS A 26 -2.38 -9.14 -4.45
N VAL A 27 -1.54 -8.81 -5.44
CA VAL A 27 -0.08 -8.86 -5.26
C VAL A 27 0.39 -7.77 -4.31
N CYS A 28 0.01 -6.51 -4.56
CA CYS A 28 0.38 -5.38 -3.72
C CYS A 28 -0.15 -5.52 -2.28
N PRO A 29 -1.43 -5.86 -2.05
CA PRO A 29 -1.91 -6.12 -0.69
C PRO A 29 -1.18 -7.26 0.04
N ASP A 30 -0.81 -8.35 -0.66
CA ASP A 30 -0.02 -9.42 -0.03
C ASP A 30 1.40 -8.98 0.31
N ILE A 31 2.04 -8.22 -0.57
CA ILE A 31 3.36 -7.60 -0.33
C ILE A 31 3.29 -6.67 0.88
N GLU A 32 2.29 -5.78 0.94
CA GLU A 32 2.09 -4.85 2.05
C GLU A 32 1.92 -5.59 3.37
N VAL A 33 1.04 -6.59 3.44
CA VAL A 33 0.82 -7.37 4.67
C VAL A 33 2.12 -8.08 5.10
N ARG A 34 2.84 -8.71 4.17
CA ARG A 34 4.13 -9.35 4.47
C ARG A 34 5.15 -8.35 5.00
N TYR A 35 5.29 -7.21 4.33
CA TYR A 35 6.19 -6.13 4.72
C TYR A 35 5.91 -5.61 6.13
N VAL A 36 4.65 -5.26 6.38
CA VAL A 36 4.18 -4.74 7.67
C VAL A 36 4.38 -5.77 8.79
N LEU A 37 4.19 -7.06 8.52
CA LEU A 37 4.43 -8.13 9.48
C LEU A 37 5.92 -8.36 9.77
N GLU A 38 6.78 -8.21 8.76
CA GLU A 38 8.21 -8.51 8.84
C GLU A 38 9.04 -7.35 9.39
N PHE A 39 8.80 -6.12 8.92
CA PHE A 39 9.61 -4.93 9.26
C PHE A 39 8.83 -3.86 10.04
N GLY A 40 7.49 -3.87 9.95
CA GLY A 40 6.68 -2.76 10.45
C GLY A 40 6.82 -2.47 11.95
N MET A 41 7.09 -3.48 12.78
CA MET A 41 7.32 -3.24 14.22
C MET A 41 8.61 -2.45 14.49
N ASP A 42 9.70 -2.77 13.78
CA ASP A 42 10.98 -2.12 13.94
C ASP A 42 10.94 -0.70 13.37
N GLU A 43 10.27 -0.51 12.21
CA GLU A 43 10.00 0.82 11.64
C GLU A 43 9.15 1.70 12.58
N TYR A 44 8.17 1.12 13.28
CA TYR A 44 7.35 1.86 14.23
C TYR A 44 8.07 2.17 15.54
N GLU A 45 8.93 1.28 16.02
CA GLU A 45 9.82 1.60 17.16
C GLU A 45 10.72 2.80 16.80
N LEU A 46 11.29 2.79 15.60
CA LEU A 46 12.08 3.91 15.10
C LEU A 46 11.25 5.21 15.05
N TYR A 47 10.06 5.17 14.45
CA TYR A 47 9.19 6.34 14.34
C TYR A 47 8.72 6.85 15.72
N GLU A 48 8.46 5.96 16.68
CA GLU A 48 8.15 6.34 18.07
C GLU A 48 9.28 7.15 18.70
N ILE A 49 10.53 6.71 18.53
CA ILE A 49 11.70 7.41 19.06
C ILE A 49 11.89 8.77 18.36
N GLU A 50 11.70 8.83 17.04
CA GLU A 50 11.78 10.08 16.27
C GLU A 50 10.72 11.09 16.73
N LEU A 51 9.49 10.65 16.96
CA LEU A 51 8.43 11.51 17.52
C LEU A 51 8.80 12.04 18.92
N GLU A 52 9.42 11.22 19.76
CA GLU A 52 9.89 11.68 21.08
C GLU A 52 11.05 12.68 20.96
N ILE A 53 11.98 12.47 20.02
CA ILE A 53 13.03 13.45 19.71
C ILE A 53 12.40 14.80 19.31
N GLU A 54 11.46 14.81 18.36
CA GLU A 54 10.79 16.04 17.91
C GLU A 54 10.07 16.75 19.07
N LYS A 55 9.38 16.00 19.94
CA LYS A 55 8.75 16.54 21.15
C LYS A 55 9.77 17.17 22.09
N LEU A 56 10.92 16.52 22.33
CA LEU A 56 11.96 17.06 23.21
C LEU A 56 12.66 18.28 22.62
N GLU A 57 12.94 18.30 21.32
CA GLU A 57 13.48 19.48 20.64
C GLU A 57 12.51 20.66 20.77
N ARG A 58 11.22 20.41 20.48
CA ARG A 58 10.18 21.41 20.64
C ARG A 58 10.03 21.89 22.08
N LYS A 59 10.13 20.99 23.04
CA LYS A 59 10.13 21.30 24.48
C LYS A 59 11.29 22.22 24.84
N LEU A 60 12.48 21.92 24.35
CA LEU A 60 13.67 22.72 24.58
C LEU A 60 13.52 24.14 24.01
N GLU A 61 13.01 24.29 22.79
CA GLU A 61 12.71 25.61 22.20
C GLU A 61 11.79 26.46 23.10
N LEU A 62 10.73 25.85 23.64
CA LEU A 62 9.77 26.54 24.50
C LEU A 62 10.38 26.93 25.85
N ILE A 63 11.24 26.07 26.42
CA ILE A 63 12.01 26.35 27.64
C ILE A 63 12.99 27.52 27.42
N GLU A 64 13.62 27.59 26.25
CA GLU A 64 14.57 28.65 25.91
C GLU A 64 13.90 29.99 25.61
N ALA A 65 12.65 29.99 25.13
CA ALA A 65 11.90 31.19 24.78
C ALA A 65 11.32 31.94 26.00
N GLU A 66 11.09 31.27 27.13
CA GLU A 66 10.47 31.85 28.32
C GLU A 66 11.45 31.96 29.50
N SER A 67 11.52 33.13 30.15
CA SER A 67 12.36 33.34 31.33
C SER A 67 11.80 32.68 32.61
N ASN A 68 10.48 32.52 32.69
CA ASN A 68 9.78 31.81 33.77
C ASN A 68 8.96 30.67 33.16
N VAL A 69 9.60 29.51 33.04
CA VAL A 69 9.04 28.32 32.39
C VAL A 69 7.95 27.67 33.26
N ASP A 70 6.73 27.59 32.74
CA ASP A 70 5.69 26.70 33.27
C ASP A 70 5.70 25.37 32.50
N LEU A 71 6.40 24.38 33.05
CA LEU A 71 6.55 23.06 32.42
C LEU A 71 5.20 22.38 32.16
N ASN A 72 4.23 22.52 33.08
CA ASN A 72 2.92 21.89 32.89
C ASN A 72 2.16 22.51 31.70
N LYS A 73 2.37 23.80 31.44
CA LYS A 73 1.77 24.48 30.29
C LYS A 73 2.45 24.08 28.99
N ILE A 74 3.77 23.89 29.01
CA ILE A 74 4.54 23.39 27.87
C ILE A 74 4.11 21.96 27.54
N ASP A 75 4.09 21.06 28.52
CA ASP A 75 3.73 19.65 28.30
C ASP A 75 2.31 19.54 27.70
N LYS A 76 1.33 20.25 28.27
CA LYS A 76 -0.05 20.29 27.69
C LYS A 76 -0.12 20.86 26.28
N LYS A 77 0.83 21.72 25.89
CA LYS A 77 0.91 22.27 24.54
C LYS A 77 1.47 21.21 23.60
N LEU A 78 2.54 20.52 23.99
CA LEU A 78 3.13 19.42 23.24
C LEU A 78 2.14 18.28 23.04
N ASP A 79 1.43 17.86 24.09
CA ASP A 79 0.39 16.82 23.99
C ASP A 79 -0.62 17.12 22.88
N LYS A 80 -1.01 18.40 22.73
CA LYS A 80 -1.93 18.84 21.67
C LYS A 80 -1.26 18.98 20.30
N GLU A 81 0.00 19.41 20.25
CA GLU A 81 0.75 19.55 19.00
C GLU A 81 0.98 18.17 18.36
N PHE A 82 1.17 17.12 19.16
CA PHE A 82 1.54 15.78 18.69
C PHE A 82 0.42 14.72 18.78
N GLU A 83 -0.78 15.07 19.27
CA GLU A 83 -1.90 14.13 19.48
C GLU A 83 -2.24 13.31 18.23
N GLU A 84 -2.22 13.94 17.05
CA GLU A 84 -2.58 13.25 15.80
C GLU A 84 -1.51 12.25 15.37
N SER A 85 -0.22 12.61 15.48
CA SER A 85 0.89 11.70 15.17
C SER A 85 0.88 10.48 16.11
N GLU A 86 0.67 10.69 17.41
CA GLU A 86 0.55 9.60 18.39
C GLU A 86 -0.65 8.69 18.09
N ARG A 87 -1.78 9.28 17.66
CA ARG A 87 -2.98 8.51 17.29
C ARG A 87 -2.71 7.65 16.06
N GLN A 88 -2.01 8.17 15.06
CA GLN A 88 -1.67 7.45 13.84
C GLN A 88 -0.70 6.29 14.13
N LEU A 89 0.38 6.55 14.87
CA LEU A 89 1.32 5.51 15.32
C LEU A 89 0.60 4.38 16.06
N LYS A 90 -0.30 4.74 16.98
CA LYS A 90 -1.08 3.73 17.73
C LYS A 90 -2.02 2.93 16.83
N ALA A 91 -2.63 3.55 15.82
CA ALA A 91 -3.49 2.85 14.87
C ALA A 91 -2.70 1.81 14.07
N GLN A 92 -1.52 2.19 13.58
CA GLN A 92 -0.61 1.32 12.84
C GLN A 92 -0.09 0.14 13.68
N ILE A 93 0.30 0.36 14.93
CA ILE A 93 0.70 -0.73 15.85
C ILE A 93 -0.47 -1.70 16.07
N ASN A 94 -1.69 -1.19 16.24
CA ASN A 94 -2.88 -2.04 16.41
C ASN A 94 -3.18 -2.86 15.16
N GLU A 95 -2.97 -2.29 13.97
CA GLU A 95 -3.13 -2.99 12.70
C GLU A 95 -2.18 -4.18 12.59
N ILE A 96 -0.88 -4.01 12.88
CA ILE A 96 0.06 -5.13 12.91
C ILE A 96 -0.37 -6.21 13.90
N ASN A 97 -0.75 -5.80 15.11
CA ASN A 97 -1.19 -6.75 16.14
C ASN A 97 -2.44 -7.52 15.71
N TYR A 98 -3.36 -6.85 14.99
CA TYR A 98 -4.52 -7.50 14.40
C TYR A 98 -4.10 -8.50 13.31
N LEU A 99 -3.19 -8.13 12.41
CA LEU A 99 -2.70 -9.01 11.35
C LEU A 99 -1.94 -10.23 11.91
N LYS A 100 -1.11 -10.05 12.95
CA LYS A 100 -0.39 -11.15 13.64
C LYS A 100 -1.35 -12.12 14.34
N GLY A 101 -2.48 -11.62 14.84
CA GLY A 101 -3.44 -12.39 15.62
C GLY A 101 -4.53 -13.08 14.81
N ASN A 102 -4.68 -12.76 13.53
CA ASN A 102 -5.76 -13.28 12.68
C ASN A 102 -5.21 -14.00 11.45
N GLU A 103 -5.68 -15.22 11.22
CA GLU A 103 -5.49 -15.89 9.93
C GLU A 103 -6.34 -15.21 8.87
N LEU A 104 -5.70 -14.58 7.88
CA LEU A 104 -6.38 -14.09 6.69
C LEU A 104 -6.96 -15.29 5.93
N LYS A 105 -8.27 -15.30 5.72
CA LYS A 105 -8.91 -16.31 4.87
C LYS A 105 -8.40 -16.12 3.44
N ARG A 106 -7.67 -17.11 2.94
CA ARG A 106 -7.19 -17.14 1.56
C ARG A 106 -7.93 -18.25 0.81
N LEU A 107 -8.19 -18.03 -0.47
CA LEU A 107 -8.65 -19.08 -1.36
C LEU A 107 -7.63 -20.22 -1.41
N SER A 108 -8.10 -21.42 -1.72
CA SER A 108 -7.20 -22.53 -2.04
C SER A 108 -6.41 -22.20 -3.32
N PRO A 109 -5.22 -22.80 -3.55
CA PRO A 109 -4.48 -22.58 -4.80
C PRO A 109 -5.29 -22.92 -6.06
N GLU A 110 -6.15 -23.94 -5.95
CA GLU A 110 -7.05 -24.39 -7.02
C GLU A 110 -8.14 -23.35 -7.31
N ASP A 111 -8.78 -22.83 -6.25
CA ASP A 111 -9.80 -21.78 -6.39
C ASP A 111 -9.22 -20.46 -6.88
N LEU A 112 -8.01 -20.08 -6.44
CA LEU A 112 -7.32 -18.89 -6.90
C LEU A 112 -6.95 -19.00 -8.38
N GLN A 113 -6.45 -20.16 -8.83
CA GLN A 113 -6.19 -20.40 -10.24
C GLN A 113 -7.48 -20.27 -11.06
N LYS A 114 -8.59 -20.81 -10.56
CA LYS A 114 -9.89 -20.73 -11.21
C LYS A 114 -10.43 -19.30 -11.24
N LEU A 115 -10.27 -18.55 -10.17
CA LEU A 115 -10.63 -17.12 -10.08
C LEU A 115 -9.92 -16.34 -11.19
N ARG A 116 -8.59 -16.48 -11.27
CA ARG A 116 -7.75 -15.79 -12.26
C ARG A 116 -8.12 -16.15 -13.70
N GLN A 117 -8.29 -17.44 -14.00
CA GLN A 117 -8.70 -17.90 -15.34
C GLN A 117 -10.09 -17.39 -15.72
N THR A 118 -11.01 -17.39 -14.76
CA THR A 118 -12.38 -16.89 -14.98
C THR A 118 -12.36 -15.39 -15.25
N TYR A 119 -11.57 -14.63 -14.49
CA TYR A 119 -11.45 -13.19 -14.66
C TYR A 119 -10.81 -12.82 -15.99
N LEU A 120 -9.74 -13.50 -16.41
CA LEU A 120 -9.10 -13.28 -17.71
C LEU A 120 -10.08 -13.45 -18.88
N MET A 121 -10.91 -14.49 -18.83
CA MET A 121 -11.97 -14.71 -19.83
C MET A 121 -13.05 -13.60 -19.80
N LEU A 122 -13.38 -13.08 -18.62
CA LEU A 122 -14.34 -11.98 -18.49
C LEU A 122 -13.77 -10.64 -18.99
N ILE A 123 -12.47 -10.40 -18.83
CA ILE A 123 -11.78 -9.26 -19.47
C ILE A 123 -11.95 -9.35 -20.98
N GLU A 124 -11.59 -10.50 -21.58
CA GLU A 124 -11.70 -10.70 -23.03
C GLU A 124 -13.09 -10.37 -23.57
N LYS A 125 -14.15 -10.78 -22.83
CA LYS A 125 -15.54 -10.67 -23.28
C LYS A 125 -16.25 -9.37 -22.93
N LEU A 126 -15.86 -8.70 -21.84
CA LEU A 126 -16.64 -7.58 -21.28
C LEU A 126 -15.83 -6.30 -21.06
N HIS A 127 -14.50 -6.31 -21.20
CA HIS A 127 -13.73 -5.10 -20.99
C HIS A 127 -14.03 -4.05 -22.07
N PRO A 128 -14.35 -2.78 -21.72
CA PRO A 128 -14.70 -1.73 -22.68
C PRO A 128 -13.65 -1.52 -23.78
N ASP A 129 -12.36 -1.52 -23.43
CA ASP A 129 -11.27 -1.28 -24.39
C ASP A 129 -11.08 -2.43 -25.39
N LEU A 130 -11.51 -3.64 -25.05
CA LEU A 130 -11.48 -4.80 -25.95
C LEU A 130 -12.76 -4.92 -26.78
N ASN A 131 -13.86 -4.40 -26.25
CA ASN A 131 -15.22 -4.57 -26.76
C ASN A 131 -15.93 -3.20 -26.78
N PRO A 132 -15.61 -2.35 -27.76
CA PRO A 132 -16.20 -1.02 -27.88
C PRO A 132 -17.72 -1.11 -28.13
N ASN A 133 -18.43 -0.03 -27.76
CA ASN A 133 -19.88 0.08 -27.94
C ASN A 133 -20.72 -0.99 -27.22
N GLN A 134 -20.18 -1.58 -26.15
CA GLN A 134 -20.93 -2.53 -25.32
C GLN A 134 -22.17 -1.91 -24.66
N ASN A 135 -23.16 -2.76 -24.40
CA ASN A 135 -24.42 -2.32 -23.80
C ASN A 135 -24.27 -2.13 -22.28
N PHE A 136 -25.28 -1.52 -21.65
CA PHE A 136 -25.26 -1.26 -20.20
C PHE A 136 -25.18 -2.54 -19.35
N LEU A 137 -25.76 -3.64 -19.82
CA LEU A 137 -25.72 -4.92 -19.11
C LEU A 137 -24.27 -5.45 -19.08
N ASP A 138 -23.57 -5.46 -20.21
CA ASP A 138 -22.20 -5.97 -20.33
C ASP A 138 -21.24 -5.17 -19.44
N LEU A 139 -21.33 -3.83 -19.47
CA LEU A 139 -20.55 -2.97 -18.58
C LEU A 139 -20.84 -3.25 -17.10
N SER A 140 -22.12 -3.45 -16.74
CA SER A 140 -22.50 -3.76 -15.36
C SER A 140 -21.98 -5.14 -14.90
N LEU A 141 -21.95 -6.11 -15.83
CA LEU A 141 -21.39 -7.44 -15.59
C LEU A 141 -19.87 -7.36 -15.41
N PHE A 142 -19.17 -6.54 -16.18
CA PHE A 142 -17.74 -6.33 -16.02
C PHE A 142 -17.40 -5.69 -14.67
N ILE A 143 -18.12 -4.63 -14.27
CA ILE A 143 -17.93 -4.00 -12.95
C ILE A 143 -18.17 -5.02 -11.83
N LYS A 144 -19.17 -5.90 -11.98
CA LYS A 144 -19.40 -6.98 -11.02
C LYS A 144 -18.23 -7.97 -11.00
N ALA A 145 -17.70 -8.33 -12.17
CA ALA A 145 -16.55 -9.22 -12.28
C ALA A 145 -15.30 -8.64 -11.61
N GLU A 146 -14.98 -7.37 -11.89
CA GLU A 146 -13.85 -6.64 -11.28
C GLU A 146 -13.96 -6.62 -9.75
N ASN A 147 -15.14 -6.30 -9.20
CA ASN A 147 -15.36 -6.30 -7.76
C ASN A 147 -15.27 -7.71 -7.14
N SER A 148 -15.77 -8.73 -7.86
CA SER A 148 -15.70 -10.12 -7.39
C SER A 148 -14.25 -10.61 -7.40
N PHE A 149 -13.47 -10.25 -8.42
CA PHE A 149 -12.04 -10.53 -8.48
C PHE A 149 -11.31 -9.86 -7.31
N LYS A 150 -11.50 -8.56 -7.09
CA LYS A 150 -10.90 -7.79 -5.97
C LYS A 150 -11.16 -8.35 -4.58
N THR A 151 -12.24 -9.10 -4.40
CA THR A 151 -12.69 -9.60 -3.10
C THR A 151 -12.56 -11.11 -2.95
N ASP A 152 -11.84 -11.77 -3.86
CA ASP A 152 -11.70 -13.24 -3.90
C ASP A 152 -13.06 -13.98 -3.95
N ASP A 153 -14.12 -13.34 -4.46
CA ASP A 153 -15.46 -13.93 -4.55
C ASP A 153 -15.63 -14.73 -5.85
N LEU A 154 -15.07 -15.94 -5.85
CA LEU A 154 -15.15 -16.87 -6.97
C LEU A 154 -16.61 -17.22 -7.33
N GLU A 155 -17.51 -17.34 -6.35
CA GLU A 155 -18.91 -17.69 -6.61
C GLU A 155 -19.62 -16.55 -7.37
N ALA A 156 -19.42 -15.31 -6.94
CA ALA A 156 -19.95 -14.14 -7.63
C ALA A 156 -19.33 -13.98 -9.03
N LEU A 157 -18.03 -14.24 -9.19
CA LEU A 157 -17.36 -14.19 -10.48
C LEU A 157 -17.92 -15.23 -11.45
N GLU A 158 -18.11 -16.47 -11.00
CA GLU A 158 -18.77 -17.52 -11.79
C GLU A 158 -20.23 -17.20 -12.10
N SER A 159 -20.92 -16.44 -11.25
CA SER A 159 -22.30 -16.02 -11.55
C SER A 159 -22.35 -15.11 -12.78
N VAL A 160 -21.31 -14.30 -13.03
CA VAL A 160 -21.21 -13.44 -14.20
C VAL A 160 -21.12 -14.27 -15.47
N THR A 161 -20.29 -15.32 -15.47
CA THR A 161 -20.09 -16.17 -16.65
C THR A 161 -21.36 -16.87 -17.12
N ARG A 162 -22.28 -17.19 -16.19
CA ARG A 162 -23.57 -17.83 -16.48
C ARG A 162 -24.59 -16.89 -17.13
N ILE A 163 -24.41 -15.58 -17.00
CA ILE A 163 -25.33 -14.55 -17.52
C ILE A 163 -24.87 -14.07 -18.92
N LEU A 164 -23.62 -14.35 -19.30
CA LEU A 164 -23.06 -13.93 -20.58
C LEU A 164 -23.92 -14.41 -21.76
N PRO A 165 -24.24 -13.52 -22.72
CA PRO A 165 -24.87 -13.93 -23.96
C PRO A 165 -23.94 -14.85 -24.78
N GLU A 166 -24.51 -15.81 -25.52
CA GLU A 166 -23.75 -16.75 -26.36
C GLU A 166 -23.27 -16.13 -27.69
N GLU A 167 -23.78 -14.96 -28.08
CA GLU A 167 -23.46 -14.32 -29.37
C GLU A 167 -22.39 -13.22 -29.23
N ASP A 168 -21.26 -13.39 -29.92
CA ASP A 168 -20.25 -12.34 -30.14
C ASP A 168 -20.71 -11.40 -31.27
N ASN A 169 -21.66 -10.51 -30.99
CA ASN A 169 -22.00 -9.38 -31.87
C ASN A 169 -21.16 -8.14 -31.53
N GLN A 170 -19.85 -8.33 -31.38
CA GLN A 170 -18.94 -7.27 -30.94
C GLN A 170 -18.31 -6.57 -32.14
N GLU A 171 -18.36 -5.24 -32.10
CA GLU A 171 -17.66 -4.39 -33.06
C GLU A 171 -16.14 -4.51 -32.82
N MET A 172 -15.37 -4.57 -33.90
CA MET A 172 -13.91 -4.66 -33.76
C MET A 172 -13.34 -3.30 -33.34
N PRO A 173 -12.50 -3.25 -32.30
CA PRO A 173 -11.82 -2.02 -31.90
C PRO A 173 -10.84 -1.53 -32.96
N GLU A 174 -10.60 -0.23 -32.95
CA GLU A 174 -9.59 0.39 -33.81
C GLU A 174 -8.18 0.06 -33.30
N ILE A 175 -7.25 -0.17 -34.22
CA ILE A 175 -5.84 -0.50 -33.88
C ILE A 175 -5.19 0.63 -33.06
N GLU A 176 -5.53 1.89 -33.35
CA GLU A 176 -4.97 3.04 -32.63
C GLU A 176 -5.46 3.10 -31.19
N ASP A 177 -6.74 2.81 -30.95
CA ASP A 177 -7.33 2.74 -29.61
C ASP A 177 -6.66 1.63 -28.79
N LEU A 178 -6.50 0.44 -29.37
CA LEU A 178 -5.80 -0.68 -28.71
C LEU A 178 -4.36 -0.31 -28.33
N LYS A 179 -3.61 0.32 -29.24
CA LYS A 179 -2.24 0.77 -28.96
C LYS A 179 -2.20 1.84 -27.87
N GLY A 180 -3.18 2.75 -27.86
CA GLY A 180 -3.35 3.74 -26.80
C GLY A 180 -3.57 3.10 -25.43
N SER A 181 -4.52 2.17 -25.33
CA SER A 181 -4.80 1.45 -24.08
C SER A 181 -3.60 0.60 -23.63
N ILE A 182 -2.88 -0.05 -24.54
CA ILE A 182 -1.65 -0.80 -24.21
C ILE A 182 -0.63 0.12 -23.53
N LEU A 183 -0.32 1.27 -24.14
CA LEU A 183 0.62 2.24 -23.56
C LEU A 183 0.16 2.76 -22.19
N GLU A 184 -1.16 2.94 -22.02
CA GLU A 184 -1.73 3.36 -20.74
C GLU A 184 -1.51 2.29 -19.66
N PHE A 185 -1.83 1.03 -19.94
CA PHE A 185 -1.67 -0.05 -18.96
C PHE A 185 -0.20 -0.37 -18.69
N GLU A 186 0.68 -0.33 -19.68
CA GLU A 186 2.14 -0.42 -19.47
C GLU A 186 2.63 0.67 -18.52
N GLY A 187 2.15 1.92 -18.71
CA GLY A 187 2.46 3.02 -17.80
C GLY A 187 1.93 2.82 -16.39
N LYS A 188 0.69 2.31 -16.25
CA LYS A 188 0.09 2.00 -14.95
C LYS A 188 0.86 0.90 -14.21
N ILE A 189 1.20 -0.19 -14.89
CA ILE A 189 1.99 -1.29 -14.32
C ILE A 189 3.35 -0.78 -13.88
N TYR A 190 4.05 -0.02 -14.73
CA TYR A 190 5.33 0.58 -14.38
C TYR A 190 5.24 1.43 -13.09
N LEU A 191 4.21 2.25 -12.94
CA LEU A 191 4.02 3.04 -11.72
C LEU A 191 3.81 2.15 -10.50
N VAL A 192 2.92 1.16 -10.59
CA VAL A 192 2.64 0.22 -9.49
C VAL A 192 3.91 -0.52 -9.07
N GLU A 193 4.74 -0.98 -10.01
CA GLU A 193 5.96 -1.71 -9.71
C GLU A 193 7.07 -0.85 -9.07
N ASN A 194 7.06 0.47 -9.30
CA ASN A 194 8.06 1.40 -8.76
C ASN A 194 7.60 2.10 -7.46
N GLU A 195 6.33 1.95 -7.09
CA GLU A 195 5.75 2.56 -5.89
C GLU A 195 5.55 1.52 -4.78
N TYR A 196 5.29 2.03 -3.58
CA TYR A 196 4.88 1.19 -2.46
C TYR A 196 3.48 0.59 -2.78
N PRO A 197 3.24 -0.69 -2.47
CA PRO A 197 4.12 -1.60 -1.74
C PRO A 197 5.06 -2.43 -2.63
N TYR A 198 4.88 -2.46 -3.95
CA TYR A 198 5.62 -3.38 -4.82
C TYR A 198 7.13 -3.15 -4.79
N ASN A 199 7.58 -1.90 -4.67
CA ASN A 199 9.00 -1.58 -4.55
C ASN A 199 9.68 -2.13 -3.28
N LYS A 200 8.91 -2.71 -2.35
CA LYS A 200 9.42 -3.43 -1.17
C LYS A 200 9.53 -4.93 -1.37
N LYS A 201 9.06 -5.46 -2.50
CA LYS A 201 9.07 -6.89 -2.80
C LYS A 201 10.45 -7.52 -2.69
N GLU A 202 11.49 -6.82 -3.16
CA GLU A 202 12.87 -7.29 -3.09
C GLU A 202 13.32 -7.55 -1.64
N LEU A 203 12.93 -6.68 -0.70
CA LEU A 203 13.25 -6.86 0.73
C LEU A 203 12.61 -8.11 1.35
N LEU A 204 11.53 -8.60 0.75
CA LEU A 204 10.77 -9.77 1.24
C LEU A 204 11.16 -11.07 0.57
N ASP A 205 11.62 -10.99 -0.70
CA ASP A 205 11.91 -12.16 -1.53
C ASP A 205 13.43 -12.48 -1.54
N ASP A 206 14.29 -11.49 -1.28
CA ASP A 206 15.75 -11.64 -1.14
C ASP A 206 16.17 -11.56 0.34
N GLU A 207 16.70 -12.66 0.87
CA GLU A 207 17.10 -12.77 2.28
C GLU A 207 18.26 -11.85 2.64
N ASP A 208 19.20 -11.61 1.72
CA ASP A 208 20.35 -10.72 1.96
C ASP A 208 19.85 -9.27 2.04
N CYS A 209 19.03 -8.82 1.08
CA CYS A 209 18.44 -7.48 1.11
C CYS A 209 17.57 -7.26 2.36
N GLY A 210 16.77 -8.24 2.75
CA GLY A 210 15.95 -8.17 3.98
C GLY A 210 16.79 -8.08 5.25
N ASN A 211 17.92 -8.80 5.31
CA ASN A 211 18.84 -8.73 6.46
C ASN A 211 19.59 -7.40 6.53
N GLU A 212 20.10 -6.90 5.41
CA GLU A 212 20.73 -5.57 5.33
C GLU A 212 19.77 -4.48 5.82
N TYR A 213 18.50 -4.58 5.43
CA TYR A 213 17.48 -3.62 5.87
C TYR A 213 17.21 -3.69 7.38
N ARG A 214 17.15 -4.89 7.97
CA ARG A 214 17.05 -5.06 9.43
C ARG A 214 18.24 -4.49 10.18
N GLU A 215 19.45 -4.74 9.70
CA GLU A 215 20.67 -4.19 10.30
C GLU A 215 20.65 -2.66 10.25
N MET A 216 20.28 -2.08 9.09
CA MET A 216 20.13 -0.63 8.94
C MET A 216 19.10 -0.05 9.90
N LEU A 217 17.92 -0.68 10.05
CA LEU A 217 16.90 -0.24 11.00
C LEU A 217 17.42 -0.29 12.45
N SER A 218 18.12 -1.37 12.83
CA SER A 218 18.71 -1.51 14.16
C SER A 218 19.75 -0.43 14.45
N GLU A 219 20.65 -0.15 13.52
CA GLU A 219 21.65 0.91 13.67
C GLU A 219 20.99 2.28 13.84
N LEU A 220 19.95 2.56 13.03
CA LEU A 220 19.23 3.82 13.10
C LEU A 220 18.47 3.98 14.42
N VAL A 221 17.85 2.91 14.93
CA VAL A 221 17.20 2.90 16.25
C VAL A 221 18.21 3.21 17.36
N ASP A 222 19.39 2.62 17.32
CA ASP A 222 20.43 2.86 18.32
C ASP A 222 20.94 4.31 18.27
N ASP A 223 21.18 4.85 17.07
CA ASP A 223 21.57 6.24 16.87
C ASP A 223 20.51 7.22 17.41
N ARG A 224 19.23 6.96 17.14
CA ARG A 224 18.12 7.80 17.65
C ARG A 224 17.96 7.69 19.15
N LYS A 225 18.15 6.51 19.75
CA LYS A 225 18.17 6.34 21.21
C LYS A 225 19.29 7.15 21.86
N GLU A 226 20.47 7.20 21.25
CA GLU A 226 21.56 8.06 21.72
C GLU A 226 21.21 9.55 21.64
N GLU A 227 20.62 9.99 20.53
CA GLU A 227 20.17 11.36 20.33
C GLU A 227 19.11 11.78 21.36
N LEU A 228 18.08 10.94 21.55
CA LEU A 228 17.03 11.14 22.54
C LEU A 228 17.64 11.36 23.93
N LYS A 229 18.56 10.49 24.34
CA LYS A 229 19.26 10.60 25.63
C LYS A 229 20.09 11.88 25.75
N ARG A 230 20.73 12.33 24.67
CA ARG A 230 21.48 13.61 24.67
C ARG A 230 20.54 14.80 24.86
N LEU A 231 19.37 14.79 24.22
CA LEU A 231 18.35 15.83 24.36
C LEU A 231 17.75 15.88 25.77
N GLU A 232 17.41 14.72 26.35
CA GLU A 232 16.94 14.62 27.73
C GLU A 232 17.93 15.26 28.71
N ASN A 233 19.22 14.90 28.61
CA ASN A 233 20.27 15.47 29.44
C ASN A 233 20.39 16.99 29.26
N LYS A 234 20.29 17.48 28.02
CA LYS A 234 20.37 18.91 27.70
C LYS A 234 19.20 19.68 28.33
N ILE A 235 17.99 19.15 28.26
CA ILE A 235 16.80 19.75 28.91
C ILE A 235 17.00 19.80 30.43
N ASP A 236 17.44 18.70 31.04
CA ASP A 236 17.71 18.62 32.48
C ASP A 236 18.74 19.64 32.95
N GLU A 237 19.84 19.82 32.21
CA GLU A 237 20.85 20.83 32.50
C GLU A 237 20.29 22.25 32.42
N ARG A 238 19.48 22.55 31.40
CA ARG A 238 18.83 23.87 31.27
C ARG A 238 17.89 24.16 32.42
N LEU A 239 17.08 23.19 32.83
CA LEU A 239 16.18 23.33 33.98
C LEU A 239 16.93 23.51 35.30
N LYS A 240 18.06 22.83 35.49
CA LYS A 240 18.94 23.03 36.66
C LYS A 240 19.54 24.44 36.69
N ASN A 241 19.92 24.99 35.54
CA ASN A 241 20.53 26.31 35.43
C ASN A 241 19.52 27.46 35.66
N GLN A 242 18.26 27.30 35.23
CA GLN A 242 17.20 28.27 35.53
C GLN A 242 16.90 28.33 37.04
N LYS A 243 16.87 27.18 37.74
CA LYS A 243 16.67 27.12 39.20
C LYS A 243 17.79 27.77 40.04
N LYS A 244 19.00 27.88 39.49
CA LYS A 244 20.15 28.52 40.17
C LYS A 244 20.20 30.05 39.98
N SER A 245 19.44 30.58 39.02
CA SER A 245 19.43 32.01 38.66
C SER A 245 18.25 32.78 39.28
N LEU A 246 17.40 32.08 40.05
CA LEU A 246 16.29 32.60 40.85
C LEU A 246 16.70 32.71 42.33
#